data_AF-A0A0P7DWF9-F1
#
_entry.id   AF-A0A0P7DWF9-F1
#
_cell.length_a   1.000
_cell.length_b   1.000
_cell.length_c   1.000
_cell.angle_alpha   90.00
_cell.angle_beta   90.00
_cell.angle_gamma   90.00
#
_symmetry.space_group_name_H-M   'P 1'
#
loop_
_entity.id
_entity.type
_entity.pdbx_description
1 polymer ?
#
loop_
_entity_poly.entity_id
_entity_poly.type
_entity_poly.pdbx_seq_one_letter_code
_entity_poly.pdbx_strand_id
1 'polypeptide(L)'
;MSLIASLASSSVSLANLSSDVVPVFLAGCVLMAMICALCVTQNSILRLSLVVNGVLGLAILSLGMPWLVLLLSASVCFHLWQAFRTTNWLAIIISVVAAIVLTVLYSAHLLLHTALYWLVFSVVILCISGFFNYEEPEEEQVVVEPLHTDELDATPLTGLPDRNALKNSFIAWTEEHDANCALVMLRLEGFNDVNQHIGRDFGDLLLAQSATRIKQQLNVDNVLNIVGNSGKAEKLAHLGGLNFAFICSLEEQKHLHEQLISQIRHVTLKPFNVANCTIEVKVRASYVVCDEPEYSFENFISFANLALDSNPDKAIVPYHPQMMIEQLEQQARLRELAHLDFASELELYFQPVIRNSDEQIEFLELLLRWQHPKQGILSANKFIDDIRVAGLSYPVAAFVIERAAELAMALRMEGIELPLSINVFGPEMLHEEFIEFVDRIMAEHRLEPGDLIIECPLDLFMSLDDQGKAMVARLNSIGIKLCIDGFGDTPIWLAKLPNLNVEYIKVAASLTADFAHQSQIRSLVSGMVDMHNQNNAKVICEGVETLEQLKFVKSLKTYAAQGYYFNYPLSSVGMMSWLKQWRLEHQ
;
A
#
# COMPACT_ATOMS: atom_id res chain seq x y z
N MET A 1 53.97 -11.46 -11.27
CA MET A 1 54.88 -12.64 -11.23
C MET A 1 55.76 -12.73 -9.99
N SER A 2 55.69 -11.82 -9.01
CA SER A 2 56.40 -11.93 -7.72
C SER A 2 55.57 -12.52 -6.57
N LEU A 3 54.26 -12.74 -6.73
CA LEU A 3 53.42 -13.34 -5.69
C LEU A 3 53.45 -14.88 -5.69
N ILE A 4 53.76 -15.51 -6.83
CA ILE A 4 53.72 -16.98 -6.99
C ILE A 4 55.00 -17.63 -6.42
N ALA A 5 56.10 -16.87 -6.28
CA ALA A 5 57.34 -17.37 -5.71
C ALA A 5 57.36 -17.40 -4.17
N SER A 6 56.48 -16.67 -3.48
CA SER A 6 56.47 -16.67 -2.00
C SER A 6 55.74 -17.89 -1.41
N LEU A 7 54.81 -18.48 -2.17
CA LEU A 7 54.03 -19.65 -1.75
C LEU A 7 54.78 -20.99 -1.85
N ALA A 8 55.95 -21.03 -2.48
CA ALA A 8 56.75 -22.24 -2.64
C ALA A 8 57.78 -22.48 -1.52
N SER A 9 57.92 -21.55 -0.56
CA SER A 9 58.96 -21.58 0.49
C SER A 9 58.48 -21.97 1.89
N SER A 10 57.19 -22.23 2.09
CA SER A 10 56.63 -22.69 3.36
C SER A 10 56.38 -24.20 3.37
N SER A 11 57.33 -25.00 2.87
CA SER A 11 57.38 -26.45 3.04
C SER A 11 57.93 -26.83 4.42
N VAL A 12 57.44 -26.17 5.47
CA VAL A 12 57.79 -26.46 6.87
C VAL A 12 56.62 -27.17 7.53
N SER A 13 56.82 -28.47 7.72
CA SER A 13 56.11 -29.40 8.62
C SER A 13 54.59 -29.49 8.54
N LEU A 14 54.07 -29.95 7.40
CA LEU A 14 52.71 -30.53 7.29
C LEU A 14 52.54 -31.87 8.06
N ALA A 15 53.55 -32.33 8.80
CA ALA A 15 53.57 -33.63 9.46
C ALA A 15 53.36 -33.58 10.99
N ASN A 16 53.29 -32.39 11.62
CA ASN A 16 53.14 -32.23 13.07
C ASN A 16 51.88 -31.45 13.52
N LEU A 17 50.95 -31.15 12.61
CA LEU A 17 49.71 -30.39 12.89
C LEU A 17 48.44 -31.25 12.93
N SER A 18 48.55 -32.59 12.89
CA SER A 18 47.42 -33.44 12.53
C SER A 18 46.54 -33.95 13.69
N SER A 19 46.92 -33.83 14.96
CA SER A 19 46.09 -34.32 16.09
C SER A 19 45.15 -33.27 16.70
N ASP A 20 45.58 -32.01 16.78
CA ASP A 20 44.89 -31.01 17.63
C ASP A 20 43.97 -30.08 16.83
N VAL A 21 44.11 -30.02 15.51
CA VAL A 21 43.25 -29.18 14.64
C VAL A 21 41.88 -29.83 14.41
N VAL A 22 41.83 -31.17 14.36
CA VAL A 22 40.61 -31.92 14.05
C VAL A 22 39.53 -31.75 15.13
N PRO A 23 39.83 -31.86 16.45
CA PRO A 23 38.84 -31.61 17.50
C PRO A 23 38.30 -30.17 17.50
N VAL A 24 39.16 -29.19 17.22
CA VAL A 24 38.77 -27.76 17.17
C VAL A 24 37.81 -27.49 16.01
N PHE A 25 38.11 -28.03 14.83
CA PHE A 25 37.22 -27.93 13.67
C PHE A 25 35.86 -28.58 13.95
N LEU A 26 35.87 -29.80 14.53
CA LEU A 26 34.63 -30.51 14.89
C LEU A 26 33.81 -29.76 15.95
N ALA A 27 34.45 -29.08 16.91
CA ALA A 27 33.76 -28.23 17.88
C ALA A 27 33.01 -27.08 17.19
N GLY A 28 33.63 -26.45 16.19
CA GLY A 28 32.99 -25.42 15.36
C GLY A 28 31.76 -25.96 14.60
N CYS A 29 31.87 -27.15 14.01
CA CYS A 29 30.74 -27.79 13.33
C CYS A 29 29.55 -28.06 14.27
N VAL A 30 29.82 -28.57 15.47
CA VAL A 30 28.75 -28.83 16.47
C VAL A 30 28.08 -27.55 16.91
N LEU A 31 28.89 -26.52 17.21
CA LEU A 31 28.36 -25.24 17.68
C LEU A 31 27.46 -24.60 16.62
N MET A 32 27.90 -24.59 15.35
CA MET A 32 27.10 -24.07 14.24
C MET A 32 25.83 -24.88 14.02
N ALA A 33 25.93 -26.21 14.01
CA ALA A 33 24.76 -27.08 13.85
C ALA A 33 23.75 -26.91 14.99
N MET A 34 24.22 -26.69 16.23
CA MET A 34 23.38 -26.42 17.39
C MET A 34 22.67 -25.07 17.29
N ILE A 35 23.38 -24.00 16.91
CA ILE A 35 22.78 -22.66 16.72
C ILE A 35 21.72 -22.70 15.62
N CYS A 36 22.02 -23.35 14.49
CA CYS A 36 21.06 -23.50 13.40
C CYS A 36 19.82 -24.30 13.84
N ALA A 37 20.00 -25.42 14.54
CA ALA A 37 18.89 -26.21 15.05
C ALA A 37 18.04 -25.43 16.06
N LEU A 38 18.64 -24.59 16.90
CA LEU A 38 17.95 -23.71 17.85
C LEU A 38 17.05 -22.68 17.16
N CYS A 39 17.50 -22.11 16.05
CA CYS A 39 16.73 -21.11 15.30
C CYS A 39 15.55 -21.74 14.54
N VAL A 40 15.65 -23.01 14.13
CA VAL A 40 14.67 -23.66 13.24
C VAL A 40 13.63 -24.50 13.99
N THR A 41 14.01 -25.18 15.08
CA THR A 41 13.11 -26.09 15.80
C THR A 41 12.13 -25.33 16.70
N GLN A 42 10.81 -25.42 16.45
CA GLN A 42 9.81 -24.74 17.29
C GLN A 42 9.44 -25.54 18.56
N ASN A 43 9.41 -26.89 18.48
CA ASN A 43 9.06 -27.74 19.61
C ASN A 43 10.09 -27.62 20.75
N SER A 44 9.66 -27.08 21.89
CA SER A 44 10.53 -26.77 23.04
C SER A 44 11.26 -27.99 23.60
N ILE A 45 10.62 -29.18 23.59
CA ILE A 45 11.23 -30.40 24.11
C ILE A 45 12.30 -30.92 23.13
N LEU A 46 12.06 -30.79 21.82
CA LEU A 46 12.97 -31.29 20.79
C LEU A 46 14.20 -30.39 20.68
N ARG A 47 13.97 -29.08 20.76
CA ARG A 47 14.99 -28.05 20.90
C ARG A 47 15.90 -28.31 22.09
N LEU A 48 15.32 -28.59 23.27
CA LEU A 48 16.10 -28.93 24.47
C LEU A 48 16.94 -30.19 24.26
N SER A 49 16.36 -31.23 23.68
CA SER A 49 17.07 -32.49 23.41
C SER A 49 18.26 -32.29 22.45
N LEU A 50 18.11 -31.48 21.41
CA LEU A 50 19.21 -31.16 20.48
C LEU A 50 20.35 -30.39 21.14
N VAL A 51 20.02 -29.41 21.99
CA VAL A 51 21.02 -28.65 22.75
C VAL A 51 21.79 -29.57 23.70
N VAL A 52 21.10 -30.45 24.43
CA VAL A 52 21.75 -31.39 25.35
C VAL A 52 22.71 -32.32 24.61
N ASN A 53 22.32 -32.84 23.44
CA ASN A 53 23.20 -33.66 22.60
C ASN A 53 24.41 -32.86 22.08
N GLY A 54 24.22 -31.60 21.66
CA GLY A 54 25.29 -30.69 21.25
C GLY A 54 26.31 -30.44 22.36
N VAL A 55 25.83 -30.13 23.56
CA VAL A 55 26.66 -29.89 24.75
C VAL A 55 27.44 -31.14 25.14
N LEU A 56 26.82 -32.32 25.11
CA LEU A 56 27.49 -33.60 25.36
C LEU A 56 28.57 -33.88 24.30
N GLY A 57 28.31 -33.58 23.03
CA GLY A 57 29.30 -33.67 21.96
C GLY A 57 30.52 -32.77 22.19
N LEU A 58 30.30 -31.51 22.59
CA LEU A 58 31.38 -30.58 22.95
C LEU A 58 32.15 -31.05 24.21
N ALA A 59 31.46 -31.60 25.20
CA ALA A 59 32.09 -32.15 26.39
C ALA A 59 32.98 -33.37 26.08
N ILE A 60 32.56 -34.23 25.15
CA ILE A 60 33.35 -35.36 24.65
C ILE A 60 34.62 -34.86 23.94
N LEU A 61 34.50 -33.80 23.12
CA LEU A 61 35.66 -33.17 22.45
C LEU A 61 36.64 -32.55 23.44
N SER A 62 36.14 -31.88 24.48
CA SER A 62 36.97 -31.13 25.41
C SER A 62 37.62 -32.02 26.48
N LEU A 63 36.88 -33.00 27.00
CA LEU A 63 37.29 -33.76 28.19
C LEU A 63 37.76 -35.18 27.85
N GLY A 64 37.38 -35.72 26.68
CA GLY A 64 37.78 -37.06 26.24
C GLY A 64 37.34 -38.20 27.16
N MET A 65 36.36 -37.98 28.04
CA MET A 65 35.95 -38.94 29.06
C MET A 65 34.96 -39.98 28.49
N PRO A 66 35.27 -41.30 28.53
CA PRO A 66 34.43 -42.33 27.93
C PRO A 66 33.02 -42.45 28.52
N TRP A 67 32.84 -42.12 29.80
CA TRP A 67 31.53 -42.20 30.47
C TRP A 67 30.51 -41.18 29.93
N LEU A 68 30.96 -40.09 29.31
CA LEU A 68 30.07 -39.12 28.64
C LEU A 68 29.32 -39.74 27.47
N VAL A 69 29.85 -40.81 26.87
CA VAL A 69 29.18 -41.53 25.79
C VAL A 69 27.91 -42.23 26.29
N LEU A 70 27.87 -42.66 27.56
CA LEU A 70 26.66 -43.22 28.15
C LEU A 70 25.56 -42.16 28.26
N LEU A 71 25.91 -40.95 28.70
CA LEU A 71 24.97 -39.82 28.73
C LEU A 71 24.51 -39.43 27.32
N LEU A 72 25.44 -39.39 26.36
CA LEU A 72 25.09 -39.12 24.96
C LEU A 72 24.13 -40.18 24.41
N SER A 73 24.37 -41.46 24.69
CA SER A 73 23.50 -42.54 24.24
C SER A 73 22.09 -42.44 24.83
N ALA A 74 21.96 -42.12 26.12
CA ALA A 74 20.68 -41.90 26.77
C ALA A 74 19.94 -40.69 26.16
N SER A 75 20.67 -39.60 25.87
CA SER A 75 20.13 -38.39 25.25
C SER A 75 19.69 -38.63 23.79
N VAL A 76 20.42 -39.45 23.03
CA VAL A 76 20.01 -39.87 21.67
C VAL A 76 18.78 -40.76 21.71
N CYS A 77 18.68 -41.69 22.68
CA CYS A 77 17.47 -42.51 22.87
C CYS A 77 16.25 -41.65 23.21
N PHE A 78 16.42 -40.64 24.07
CA PHE A 78 15.36 -39.68 24.39
C PHE A 78 14.92 -38.88 23.16
N HIS A 79 15.88 -38.37 22.38
CA HIS A 79 15.59 -37.68 21.12
C HIS A 79 14.86 -38.58 20.13
N LEU A 80 15.27 -39.84 20.01
CA LEU A 80 14.66 -40.80 19.10
C LEU A 80 13.22 -41.13 19.52
N TRP A 81 12.99 -41.34 20.82
CA TRP A 81 11.64 -41.53 21.37
C TRP A 81 10.73 -40.34 21.07
N GLN A 82 11.28 -39.12 21.17
CA GLN A 82 10.55 -37.92 20.82
C GLN A 82 10.31 -37.79 19.32
N ALA A 83 11.30 -38.10 18.48
CA ALA A 83 11.16 -38.09 17.03
C ALA A 83 10.08 -39.09 16.57
N PHE A 84 9.94 -40.25 17.21
CA PHE A 84 8.84 -41.19 16.93
C PHE A 84 7.46 -40.67 17.32
N ARG A 85 7.38 -39.63 18.16
CA ARG A 85 6.13 -38.95 18.47
C ARG A 85 5.79 -37.84 17.47
N THR A 86 6.73 -37.42 16.63
CA THR A 86 6.42 -36.51 15.52
C THR A 86 5.91 -37.32 14.32
N THR A 87 4.98 -36.77 13.55
CA THR A 87 4.44 -37.39 12.32
C THR A 87 5.41 -37.32 11.12
N ASN A 88 6.63 -36.80 11.33
CA ASN A 88 7.58 -36.51 10.28
C ASN A 88 8.56 -37.66 10.03
N TRP A 89 8.32 -38.41 8.96
CA TRP A 89 9.13 -39.57 8.58
C TRP A 89 10.60 -39.24 8.28
N LEU A 90 10.90 -38.06 7.73
CA LEU A 90 12.29 -37.66 7.42
C LEU A 90 13.10 -37.42 8.70
N ALA A 91 12.52 -36.74 9.68
CA ALA A 91 13.18 -36.50 10.96
C ALA A 91 13.43 -37.79 11.74
N ILE A 92 12.48 -38.75 11.68
CA ILE A 92 12.65 -40.09 12.25
C ILE A 92 13.82 -40.81 11.58
N ILE A 93 13.86 -40.85 10.24
CA ILE A 93 14.93 -41.53 9.48
C ILE A 93 16.30 -40.95 9.84
N ILE A 94 16.44 -39.62 9.87
CA ILE A 94 17.72 -38.96 10.18
C ILE A 94 18.14 -39.25 11.63
N SER A 95 17.19 -39.25 12.58
CA SER A 95 17.46 -39.58 13.98
C SER A 95 17.91 -41.04 14.16
N VAL A 96 17.31 -41.98 13.42
CA VAL A 96 17.73 -43.39 13.41
C VAL A 96 19.14 -43.52 12.83
N VAL A 97 19.44 -42.83 11.72
CA VAL A 97 20.78 -42.82 11.11
C VAL A 97 21.81 -42.28 12.11
N ALA A 98 21.52 -41.20 12.81
CA ALA A 98 22.40 -40.65 13.85
C ALA A 98 22.71 -41.69 14.95
N ALA A 99 21.69 -42.42 15.42
CA ALA A 99 21.85 -43.45 16.45
C ALA A 99 22.69 -44.64 15.96
N ILE A 100 22.51 -45.06 14.71
CA ILE A 100 23.32 -46.12 14.09
C ILE A 100 24.78 -45.67 13.99
N VAL A 101 25.02 -44.45 13.50
CA VAL A 101 26.36 -43.88 13.37
C VAL A 101 27.04 -43.80 14.73
N LEU A 102 26.34 -43.34 15.77
CA LEU A 102 26.86 -43.33 17.15
C LEU A 102 27.31 -44.72 17.59
N THR A 103 26.47 -45.73 17.36
CA THR A 103 26.72 -47.12 17.76
C THR A 103 27.94 -47.70 17.04
N VAL A 104 28.05 -47.47 15.72
CA VAL A 104 29.18 -47.92 14.90
C VAL A 104 30.48 -47.26 15.35
N LEU A 105 30.47 -45.93 15.54
CA LEU A 105 31.65 -45.18 15.95
C LEU A 105 32.11 -45.55 17.37
N TYR A 106 31.17 -45.79 18.29
CA TYR A 106 31.51 -46.24 19.64
C TYR A 106 32.05 -47.67 19.64
N SER A 107 31.49 -48.55 18.81
CA SER A 107 32.01 -49.91 18.63
C SER A 107 33.42 -49.89 18.03
N ALA A 108 33.69 -49.00 17.06
CA ALA A 108 35.02 -48.80 16.51
C ALA A 108 36.01 -48.25 17.56
N HIS A 109 35.57 -47.37 18.45
CA HIS A 109 36.37 -46.90 19.58
C HIS A 109 36.76 -48.06 20.52
N LEU A 110 35.82 -48.94 20.84
CA LEU A 110 36.06 -50.08 21.73
C LEU A 110 36.93 -51.18 21.11
N LEU A 111 36.73 -51.49 19.82
CA LEU A 111 37.40 -52.61 19.14
C LEU A 111 38.71 -52.22 18.45
N LEU A 112 38.79 -51.00 17.92
CA LEU A 112 39.90 -50.53 17.09
C LEU A 112 40.68 -49.37 17.73
N HIS A 113 40.31 -48.95 18.95
CA HIS A 113 40.94 -47.84 19.67
C HIS A 113 40.99 -46.53 18.87
N THR A 114 39.97 -46.24 18.05
CA THR A 114 39.84 -44.96 17.35
C THR A 114 39.65 -43.82 18.34
N ALA A 115 39.92 -42.58 17.94
CA ALA A 115 39.75 -41.45 18.84
C ALA A 115 38.27 -41.14 19.17
N LEU A 116 37.99 -40.78 20.41
CA LEU A 116 36.64 -40.53 20.93
C LEU A 116 35.92 -39.38 20.20
N TYR A 117 36.67 -38.41 19.67
CA TYR A 117 36.12 -37.22 19.00
C TYR A 117 35.33 -37.55 17.73
N TRP A 118 35.51 -38.72 17.12
CA TRP A 118 34.73 -39.12 15.95
C TRP A 118 33.23 -39.25 16.24
N LEU A 119 32.83 -39.53 17.49
CA LEU A 119 31.43 -39.64 17.91
C LEU A 119 30.62 -38.37 17.63
N VAL A 120 31.28 -37.23 17.47
CA VAL A 120 30.64 -35.95 17.16
C VAL A 120 29.88 -35.97 15.83
N PHE A 121 30.27 -36.82 14.88
CA PHE A 121 29.53 -36.95 13.62
C PHE A 121 28.07 -37.37 13.83
N SER A 122 27.77 -38.21 14.82
CA SER A 122 26.38 -38.55 15.11
C SER A 122 25.60 -37.35 15.65
N VAL A 123 26.26 -36.47 16.42
CA VAL A 123 25.64 -35.24 16.96
C VAL A 123 25.33 -34.26 15.85
N VAL A 124 26.23 -34.08 14.88
CA VAL A 124 25.99 -33.22 13.71
C VAL A 124 24.82 -33.74 12.88
N ILE A 125 24.77 -35.06 12.60
CA ILE A 125 23.65 -35.69 11.89
C ILE A 125 22.33 -35.50 12.67
N LEU A 126 22.37 -35.63 13.99
CA LEU A 126 21.19 -35.42 14.83
C LEU A 126 20.68 -33.98 14.73
N CYS A 127 21.56 -32.97 14.72
CA CYS A 127 21.16 -31.57 14.52
C CYS A 127 20.48 -31.33 13.16
N ILE A 128 20.85 -32.07 12.12
CA ILE A 128 20.18 -32.01 10.81
C ILE A 128 18.72 -32.45 10.92
N SER A 129 18.37 -33.39 11.80
CA SER A 129 16.97 -33.80 12.01
C SER A 129 16.08 -32.63 12.49
N GLY A 130 16.66 -31.67 13.20
CA GLY A 130 15.95 -30.46 13.66
C GLY A 130 15.47 -29.57 12.52
N PHE A 131 16.17 -29.54 11.38
CA PHE A 131 15.74 -28.78 10.21
C PHE A 131 14.51 -29.38 9.54
N PHE A 132 14.39 -30.70 9.56
CA PHE A 132 13.25 -31.38 8.94
C PHE A 132 12.04 -31.46 9.86
N ASN A 133 12.21 -31.26 11.17
CA ASN A 133 11.13 -30.98 12.11
C ASN A 133 10.65 -29.51 12.07
N TYR A 134 10.81 -28.84 10.92
CA TYR A 134 10.12 -27.59 10.64
C TYR A 134 8.64 -27.92 10.45
N GLU A 135 7.87 -27.74 11.51
CA GLU A 135 6.43 -27.51 11.41
C GLU A 135 6.28 -26.06 10.92
N GLU A 136 5.61 -25.87 9.76
CA GLU A 136 4.96 -24.58 9.53
C GLU A 136 4.16 -24.25 10.79
N PRO A 137 4.20 -23.01 11.30
CA PRO A 137 3.34 -22.66 12.41
C PRO A 137 1.92 -23.01 11.97
N GLU A 138 1.33 -24.03 12.60
CA GLU A 138 -0.11 -24.24 12.52
C GLU A 138 -0.70 -22.88 12.89
N GLU A 139 -1.38 -22.25 11.94
CA GLU A 139 -2.38 -21.25 12.28
C GLU A 139 -3.14 -21.84 13.46
N GLU A 140 -3.16 -21.15 14.60
CA GLU A 140 -3.98 -21.54 15.73
C GLU A 140 -5.43 -21.60 15.23
N GLN A 141 -5.83 -22.75 14.71
CA GLN A 141 -7.21 -23.17 14.66
C GLN A 141 -7.56 -23.30 16.12
N VAL A 142 -8.11 -22.22 16.66
CA VAL A 142 -8.93 -22.24 17.84
C VAL A 142 -9.92 -23.36 17.60
N VAL A 143 -9.66 -24.53 18.19
CA VAL A 143 -10.66 -25.57 18.35
C VAL A 143 -11.66 -24.94 19.31
N VAL A 144 -12.61 -24.22 18.72
CA VAL A 144 -13.86 -23.86 19.36
C VAL A 144 -14.50 -25.21 19.65
N GLU A 145 -14.32 -25.67 20.89
CA GLU A 145 -15.25 -26.59 21.54
C GLU A 145 -16.65 -26.18 21.08
N PRO A 146 -17.49 -27.06 20.52
CA PRO A 146 -18.72 -26.66 19.84
C PRO A 146 -19.58 -25.90 20.84
N LEU A 147 -19.41 -24.58 20.81
CA LEU A 147 -20.18 -23.61 21.54
C LEU A 147 -21.58 -23.85 21.01
N HIS A 148 -22.46 -24.29 21.91
CA HIS A 148 -23.87 -24.49 21.66
C HIS A 148 -24.31 -23.52 20.58
N THR A 149 -24.52 -24.08 19.38
CA THR A 149 -25.08 -23.36 18.26
C THR A 149 -26.51 -23.04 18.66
N ASP A 150 -26.69 -21.90 19.33
CA ASP A 150 -27.92 -21.16 19.14
C ASP A 150 -27.96 -20.85 17.65
N GLU A 151 -28.88 -21.55 16.98
CA GLU A 151 -29.12 -21.55 15.54
C GLU A 151 -29.05 -20.12 14.98
N LEU A 152 -27.96 -19.81 14.28
CA LEU A 152 -27.89 -18.68 13.37
C LEU A 152 -28.22 -19.19 11.97
N ASP A 153 -29.45 -18.92 11.55
CA ASP A 153 -29.96 -19.09 10.18
C ASP A 153 -29.19 -18.21 9.16
N ALA A 154 -27.89 -18.43 8.99
CA ALA A 154 -27.14 -17.81 7.91
C ALA A 154 -27.50 -18.53 6.61
N THR A 155 -28.21 -17.83 5.72
CA THR A 155 -28.55 -18.40 4.41
C THR A 155 -27.24 -18.64 3.64
N PRO A 156 -26.96 -19.86 3.14
CA PRO A 156 -25.84 -20.08 2.23
C PRO A 156 -25.99 -19.12 1.06
N LEU A 157 -24.92 -18.44 0.65
CA LEU A 157 -24.95 -17.50 -0.49
C LEU A 157 -25.48 -18.17 -1.78
N THR A 158 -25.29 -19.50 -1.90
CA THR A 158 -25.87 -20.34 -2.95
C THR A 158 -27.40 -20.38 -2.97
N GLY A 159 -28.06 -19.94 -1.89
CA GLY A 159 -29.50 -19.84 -1.76
C GLY A 159 -30.09 -18.54 -2.29
N LEU A 160 -29.26 -17.52 -2.56
CA LEU A 160 -29.72 -16.28 -3.17
C LEU A 160 -29.82 -16.41 -4.70
N PRO A 161 -30.81 -15.75 -5.33
CA PRO A 161 -30.88 -15.59 -6.77
C PRO A 161 -29.59 -15.02 -7.35
N ASP A 162 -29.15 -15.56 -8.47
CA ASP A 162 -28.03 -15.03 -9.23
C ASP A 162 -28.47 -13.88 -10.17
N ARG A 163 -27.49 -13.33 -10.90
CA ARG A 163 -27.72 -12.29 -11.90
C ARG A 163 -28.77 -12.67 -12.96
N ASN A 164 -28.82 -13.94 -13.38
CA ASN A 164 -29.76 -14.40 -14.40
C ASN A 164 -31.18 -14.50 -13.85
N ALA A 165 -31.35 -14.98 -12.62
CA ALA A 165 -32.63 -15.01 -11.93
C ALA A 165 -33.19 -13.59 -11.73
N LEU A 166 -32.35 -12.62 -11.36
CA LEU A 166 -32.74 -11.21 -11.27
C LEU A 166 -33.20 -10.66 -12.62
N LYS A 167 -32.44 -10.91 -13.69
CA LYS A 167 -32.79 -10.49 -15.05
C LYS A 167 -34.14 -11.04 -15.52
N ASN A 168 -34.36 -12.35 -15.35
CA ASN A 168 -35.61 -12.99 -15.78
C ASN A 168 -36.80 -12.45 -14.99
N SER A 169 -36.62 -12.23 -13.68
CA SER A 169 -37.67 -11.69 -12.82
C SER A 169 -37.98 -10.23 -13.15
N PHE A 170 -36.97 -9.44 -13.52
CA PHE A 170 -37.14 -8.06 -14.02
C PHE A 170 -37.95 -8.02 -15.32
N ILE A 171 -37.58 -8.85 -16.31
CA ILE A 171 -38.28 -8.91 -17.60
C ILE A 171 -39.76 -9.26 -17.39
N ALA A 172 -40.04 -10.31 -16.61
CA ALA A 172 -41.41 -10.71 -16.28
C ALA A 172 -42.18 -9.58 -15.57
N TRP A 173 -41.53 -8.85 -14.66
CA TRP A 173 -42.16 -7.73 -13.96
C TRP A 173 -42.51 -6.57 -14.90
N THR A 174 -41.62 -6.23 -15.84
CA THR A 174 -41.84 -5.18 -16.85
C THR A 174 -42.87 -5.54 -17.93
N GLU A 175 -43.24 -6.83 -18.07
CA GLU A 175 -44.37 -7.23 -18.93
C GLU A 175 -45.72 -6.92 -18.28
N GLU A 176 -45.78 -6.86 -16.94
CA GLU A 176 -47.01 -6.70 -16.17
C GLU A 176 -47.20 -5.28 -15.58
N HIS A 177 -46.11 -4.51 -15.44
CA HIS A 177 -46.09 -3.18 -14.80
C HIS A 177 -45.35 -2.16 -15.69
N ASP A 178 -45.64 -0.87 -15.51
CA ASP A 178 -44.84 0.18 -16.14
C ASP A 178 -43.41 0.15 -15.57
N ALA A 179 -42.41 0.45 -16.40
CA ALA A 179 -40.99 0.33 -16.05
C ALA A 179 -40.50 1.32 -14.96
N ASN A 180 -41.39 1.97 -14.23
CA ASN A 180 -41.07 2.92 -13.16
C ASN A 180 -40.58 2.22 -11.88
N CYS A 181 -39.40 1.64 -11.96
CA CYS A 181 -38.68 1.01 -10.85
C CYS A 181 -37.24 1.54 -10.75
N ALA A 182 -36.60 1.26 -9.63
CA ALA A 182 -35.16 1.47 -9.47
C ALA A 182 -34.45 0.13 -9.30
N LEU A 183 -33.41 -0.09 -10.11
CA LEU A 183 -32.39 -1.10 -9.84
C LEU A 183 -31.40 -0.51 -8.84
N VAL A 184 -31.28 -1.14 -7.67
CA VAL A 184 -30.30 -0.78 -6.65
C VAL A 184 -29.20 -1.82 -6.60
N MET A 185 -27.95 -1.38 -6.67
CA MET A 185 -26.79 -2.22 -6.46
C MET A 185 -26.07 -1.83 -5.18
N LEU A 186 -25.68 -2.84 -4.42
CA LEU A 186 -24.97 -2.74 -3.15
C LEU A 186 -23.61 -3.39 -3.30
N ARG A 187 -22.54 -2.71 -2.86
CA ARG A 187 -21.18 -3.24 -2.79
C ARG A 187 -20.70 -3.18 -1.35
N LEU A 188 -20.37 -4.33 -0.79
CA LEU A 188 -19.77 -4.40 0.54
C LEU A 188 -18.29 -4.03 0.48
N GLU A 189 -17.80 -3.33 1.51
CA GLU A 189 -16.42 -2.86 1.62
C GLU A 189 -15.79 -3.31 2.96
N GLY A 190 -14.46 -3.32 3.02
CA GLY A 190 -13.69 -3.72 4.20
C GLY A 190 -13.36 -5.21 4.32
N PHE A 191 -13.80 -6.04 3.36
CA PHE A 191 -13.53 -7.48 3.36
C PHE A 191 -12.08 -7.85 3.07
N ASN A 192 -11.32 -6.98 2.39
CA ASN A 192 -9.91 -7.27 2.10
C ASN A 192 -9.09 -7.36 3.40
N ASP A 193 -9.28 -6.41 4.32
CA ASP A 193 -8.59 -6.41 5.61
C ASP A 193 -9.00 -7.64 6.44
N VAL A 194 -10.28 -7.99 6.45
CA VAL A 194 -10.78 -9.20 7.13
C VAL A 194 -10.13 -10.47 6.55
N ASN A 195 -10.11 -10.61 5.23
CA ASN A 195 -9.55 -11.79 4.57
C ASN A 195 -8.04 -11.91 4.78
N GLN A 196 -7.31 -10.79 4.85
CA GLN A 196 -5.87 -10.77 5.07
C GLN A 196 -5.48 -11.07 6.52
N HIS A 197 -6.27 -10.62 7.49
CA HIS A 197 -5.90 -10.73 8.92
C HIS A 197 -6.55 -11.91 9.65
N ILE A 198 -7.73 -12.38 9.21
CA ILE A 198 -8.51 -13.42 9.89
C ILE A 198 -8.69 -14.66 9.00
N GLY A 199 -8.67 -14.49 7.68
CA GLY A 199 -8.76 -15.58 6.70
C GLY A 199 -10.06 -15.55 5.88
N ARG A 200 -10.05 -16.31 4.78
CA ARG A 200 -11.13 -16.28 3.78
C ARG A 200 -12.42 -16.94 4.24
N ASP A 201 -12.34 -18.05 4.98
CA ASP A 201 -13.52 -18.76 5.51
C ASP A 201 -14.36 -17.85 6.41
N PHE A 202 -13.67 -16.99 7.17
CA PHE A 202 -14.31 -15.98 8.00
C PHE A 202 -14.96 -14.87 7.15
N GLY A 203 -14.30 -14.44 6.09
CA GLY A 203 -14.87 -13.51 5.11
C GLY A 203 -16.17 -14.05 4.49
N ASP A 204 -16.21 -15.33 4.16
CA ASP A 204 -17.40 -15.97 3.60
C ASP A 204 -18.57 -16.02 4.61
N LEU A 205 -18.28 -16.30 5.89
CA LEU A 205 -19.27 -16.22 6.97
C LEU A 205 -19.80 -14.79 7.16
N LEU A 206 -18.91 -13.81 7.18
CA LEU A 206 -19.27 -12.39 7.30
C LEU A 206 -20.14 -11.94 6.12
N LEU A 207 -19.84 -12.44 4.91
CA LEU A 207 -20.61 -12.17 3.70
C LEU A 207 -22.02 -12.76 3.78
N ALA A 208 -22.15 -14.01 4.25
CA ALA A 208 -23.44 -14.67 4.44
C ALA A 208 -24.30 -13.97 5.51
N GLN A 209 -23.69 -13.55 6.63
CA GLN A 209 -24.39 -12.77 7.66
C GLN A 209 -24.81 -11.39 7.14
N SER A 210 -23.96 -10.72 6.37
CA SER A 210 -24.26 -9.43 5.75
C SER A 210 -25.45 -9.55 4.80
N ALA A 211 -25.46 -10.57 3.94
CA ALA A 211 -26.57 -10.86 3.05
C ALA A 211 -27.88 -11.11 3.82
N THR A 212 -27.83 -11.84 4.93
CA THR A 212 -29.00 -12.11 5.78
C THR A 212 -29.57 -10.82 6.39
N ARG A 213 -28.71 -9.92 6.90
CA ARG A 213 -29.14 -8.63 7.45
C ARG A 213 -29.74 -7.71 6.39
N ILE A 214 -29.16 -7.68 5.18
CA ILE A 214 -29.69 -6.89 4.06
C ILE A 214 -31.07 -7.43 3.67
N LYS A 215 -31.20 -8.74 3.50
CA LYS A 215 -32.46 -9.40 3.15
C LYS A 215 -33.60 -9.06 4.11
N GLN A 216 -33.32 -8.98 5.42
CA GLN A 216 -34.33 -8.60 6.42
C GLN A 216 -34.89 -7.19 6.21
N GLN A 217 -34.12 -6.26 5.63
CA GLN A 217 -34.61 -4.90 5.33
C GLN A 217 -35.46 -4.84 4.06
N LEU A 218 -35.37 -5.85 3.20
CA LEU A 218 -36.05 -5.87 1.90
C LEU A 218 -37.42 -6.55 1.94
N ASN A 219 -37.89 -7.00 3.10
CA ASN A 219 -39.19 -7.67 3.22
C ASN A 219 -40.38 -6.68 3.20
N VAL A 220 -40.49 -5.90 2.12
CA VAL A 220 -41.56 -4.92 1.85
C VAL A 220 -42.20 -5.20 0.49
N ASP A 221 -43.51 -4.99 0.35
CA ASP A 221 -44.27 -5.43 -0.84
C ASP A 221 -43.82 -4.75 -2.14
N ASN A 222 -43.31 -3.52 -2.05
CA ASN A 222 -42.83 -2.74 -3.19
C ASN A 222 -41.43 -3.16 -3.70
N VAL A 223 -40.82 -4.20 -3.13
CA VAL A 223 -39.57 -4.80 -3.63
C VAL A 223 -39.89 -6.07 -4.41
N LEU A 224 -39.33 -6.16 -5.61
CA LEU A 224 -39.56 -7.23 -6.57
C LEU A 224 -39.15 -8.60 -6.02
N ASN A 225 -40.04 -9.58 -6.18
CA ASN A 225 -39.76 -10.98 -5.85
C ASN A 225 -38.96 -11.63 -6.99
N ILE A 226 -37.78 -12.12 -6.65
CA ILE A 226 -36.86 -12.78 -7.57
C ILE A 226 -36.97 -14.28 -7.37
N VAL A 227 -37.39 -14.98 -8.41
CA VAL A 227 -37.52 -16.45 -8.37
C VAL A 227 -36.15 -17.05 -8.64
N GLY A 228 -35.48 -17.52 -7.58
CA GLY A 228 -34.17 -18.16 -7.66
C GLY A 228 -34.25 -19.65 -8.06
N ASN A 229 -33.08 -20.25 -8.28
CA ASN A 229 -32.94 -21.66 -8.66
C ASN A 229 -33.51 -22.65 -7.62
N SER A 230 -33.67 -22.21 -6.37
CA SER A 230 -34.21 -22.97 -5.24
C SER A 230 -35.75 -22.99 -5.19
N GLY A 231 -36.43 -22.26 -6.07
CA GLY A 231 -37.90 -22.16 -6.12
C GLY A 231 -38.54 -21.29 -5.04
N LYS A 232 -37.74 -20.74 -4.10
CA LYS A 232 -38.21 -19.73 -3.14
C LYS A 232 -38.05 -18.32 -3.74
N ALA A 233 -39.06 -17.48 -3.57
CA ALA A 233 -39.00 -16.08 -3.94
C ALA A 233 -38.15 -15.32 -2.91
N GLU A 234 -37.09 -14.69 -3.38
CA GLU A 234 -36.17 -13.88 -2.59
C GLU A 234 -36.15 -12.45 -3.13
N LYS A 235 -35.83 -11.45 -2.31
CA LYS A 235 -35.85 -10.03 -2.73
C LYS A 235 -34.46 -9.43 -2.95
N LEU A 236 -33.42 -10.21 -2.68
CA LEU A 236 -32.02 -9.83 -2.83
C LEU A 236 -31.33 -10.83 -3.76
N ALA A 237 -30.68 -10.35 -4.81
CA ALA A 237 -29.81 -11.16 -5.66
C ALA A 237 -28.34 -10.99 -5.26
N HIS A 238 -27.56 -12.05 -5.42
CA HIS A 238 -26.11 -12.02 -5.33
C HIS A 238 -25.52 -12.00 -6.74
N LEU A 239 -24.81 -10.91 -7.09
CA LEU A 239 -24.22 -10.72 -8.41
C LEU A 239 -22.81 -11.33 -8.54
N GLY A 240 -22.27 -11.85 -7.43
CA GLY A 240 -20.91 -12.38 -7.32
C GLY A 240 -19.98 -11.47 -6.51
N GLY A 241 -18.99 -12.09 -5.86
CA GLY A 241 -18.08 -11.39 -4.95
C GLY A 241 -18.85 -10.69 -3.83
N LEU A 242 -18.62 -9.38 -3.69
CA LEU A 242 -19.22 -8.52 -2.66
C LEU A 242 -20.43 -7.71 -3.17
N ASN A 243 -20.95 -8.03 -4.36
CA ASN A 243 -22.01 -7.26 -5.01
C ASN A 243 -23.37 -7.94 -4.85
N PHE A 244 -24.36 -7.17 -4.43
CA PHE A 244 -25.75 -7.56 -4.32
C PHE A 244 -26.66 -6.58 -5.05
N ALA A 245 -27.85 -7.00 -5.45
CA ALA A 245 -28.80 -6.11 -6.08
C ALA A 245 -30.25 -6.45 -5.71
N PHE A 246 -31.10 -5.44 -5.73
CA PHE A 246 -32.55 -5.59 -5.62
C PHE A 246 -33.23 -4.56 -6.51
N ILE A 247 -34.51 -4.77 -6.80
CA ILE A 247 -35.33 -3.86 -7.61
C ILE A 247 -36.55 -3.48 -6.79
N CYS A 248 -36.88 -2.19 -6.74
CA CYS A 248 -38.08 -1.70 -6.07
C CYS A 248 -38.92 -0.83 -6.99
N SER A 249 -40.24 -0.96 -6.90
CA SER A 249 -41.20 -0.11 -7.60
C SER A 249 -41.19 1.30 -7.03
N LEU A 250 -41.25 2.30 -7.92
CA LEU A 250 -41.33 3.71 -7.57
C LEU A 250 -42.74 4.29 -7.80
N GLU A 251 -43.72 3.47 -8.14
CA GLU A 251 -45.08 3.89 -8.46
C GLU A 251 -45.77 4.51 -7.24
N GLU A 252 -45.71 3.85 -6.09
CA GLU A 252 -46.35 4.32 -4.85
C GLU A 252 -45.47 5.30 -4.08
N GLN A 253 -44.15 5.08 -4.11
CA GLN A 253 -43.20 5.85 -3.32
C GLN A 253 -41.90 6.14 -4.08
N LYS A 254 -41.81 7.37 -4.62
CA LYS A 254 -40.68 7.82 -5.45
C LYS A 254 -39.30 7.67 -4.80
N HIS A 255 -39.20 7.81 -3.48
CA HIS A 255 -37.93 7.78 -2.73
C HIS A 255 -37.71 6.47 -1.95
N LEU A 256 -38.43 5.40 -2.27
CA LEU A 256 -38.33 4.13 -1.56
C LEU A 256 -36.89 3.55 -1.59
N HIS A 257 -36.25 3.58 -2.76
CA HIS A 257 -34.88 3.09 -2.94
C HIS A 257 -33.88 3.78 -2.00
N GLU A 258 -33.92 5.13 -1.90
CA GLU A 258 -33.06 5.90 -0.99
C GLU A 258 -33.28 5.53 0.48
N GLN A 259 -34.54 5.31 0.87
CA GLN A 259 -34.87 4.89 2.24
C GLN A 259 -34.36 3.49 2.56
N LEU A 260 -34.58 2.52 1.66
CA LEU A 260 -34.08 1.15 1.81
C LEU A 260 -32.56 1.12 1.88
N ILE A 261 -31.87 1.87 1.02
CA ILE A 261 -30.41 2.01 1.05
C ILE A 261 -29.95 2.56 2.41
N SER A 262 -30.60 3.62 2.92
CA SER A 262 -30.25 4.22 4.20
C SER A 262 -30.43 3.24 5.37
N GLN A 263 -31.53 2.48 5.38
CA GLN A 263 -31.79 1.43 6.37
C GLN A 263 -30.76 0.30 6.30
N ILE A 264 -30.46 -0.20 5.10
CA ILE A 264 -29.45 -1.23 4.87
C ILE A 264 -28.08 -0.78 5.38
N ARG A 265 -27.68 0.46 5.07
CA ARG A 265 -26.42 1.03 5.56
C ARG A 265 -26.39 1.06 7.09
N HIS A 266 -27.46 1.54 7.73
CA HIS A 266 -27.53 1.62 9.18
C HIS A 266 -27.45 0.24 9.86
N VAL A 267 -28.11 -0.77 9.29
CA VAL A 267 -28.09 -2.14 9.83
C VAL A 267 -26.76 -2.85 9.60
N THR A 268 -26.09 -2.57 8.49
CA THR A 268 -24.80 -3.21 8.16
C THR A 268 -23.63 -2.60 8.94
N LEU A 269 -23.74 -1.34 9.37
CA LEU A 269 -22.80 -0.72 10.31
C LEU A 269 -22.89 -1.30 11.73
N LYS A 270 -23.99 -1.99 12.09
CA LYS A 270 -24.04 -2.66 13.40
C LYS A 270 -22.97 -3.75 13.44
N PRO A 271 -22.25 -3.92 14.55
CA PRO A 271 -21.15 -4.87 14.56
C PRO A 271 -21.61 -6.30 14.28
N PHE A 272 -20.83 -7.02 13.49
CA PHE A 272 -20.94 -8.46 13.29
C PHE A 272 -20.11 -9.16 14.36
N ASN A 273 -20.74 -10.08 15.09
CA ASN A 273 -20.05 -10.97 16.01
C ASN A 273 -19.76 -12.25 15.24
N VAL A 274 -18.52 -12.40 14.78
CA VAL A 274 -18.05 -13.61 14.11
C VAL A 274 -16.74 -13.99 14.77
N ALA A 275 -16.62 -15.24 15.24
CA ALA A 275 -15.48 -15.80 15.98
C ALA A 275 -14.90 -14.89 17.08
N ASN A 276 -15.76 -14.29 17.92
CA ASN A 276 -15.39 -13.34 18.99
C ASN A 276 -14.72 -12.03 18.54
N CYS A 277 -14.71 -11.75 17.22
CA CYS A 277 -14.32 -10.46 16.67
C CYS A 277 -15.57 -9.60 16.41
N THR A 278 -15.42 -8.30 16.63
CA THR A 278 -16.44 -7.29 16.39
C THR A 278 -16.04 -6.51 15.15
N ILE A 279 -16.71 -6.76 14.03
CA ILE A 279 -16.36 -6.18 12.72
C ILE A 279 -17.51 -5.33 12.20
N GLU A 280 -17.18 -4.15 11.69
CA GLU A 280 -18.12 -3.28 11.00
C GLU A 280 -17.96 -3.46 9.48
N VAL A 281 -19.06 -3.69 8.78
CA VAL A 281 -19.07 -3.77 7.32
C VAL A 281 -19.68 -2.50 6.77
N LYS A 282 -18.98 -1.85 5.84
CA LYS A 282 -19.50 -0.70 5.11
C LYS A 282 -20.22 -1.18 3.86
N VAL A 283 -21.29 -0.48 3.51
CA VAL A 283 -22.04 -0.68 2.27
C VAL A 283 -22.02 0.61 1.48
N ARG A 284 -21.59 0.51 0.22
CA ARG A 284 -21.84 1.52 -0.80
C ARG A 284 -22.96 1.07 -1.72
N ALA A 285 -23.74 2.02 -2.20
CA ALA A 285 -24.89 1.75 -3.03
C ALA A 285 -24.94 2.69 -4.23
N SER A 286 -25.39 2.16 -5.37
CA SER A 286 -25.83 2.96 -6.51
C SER A 286 -27.22 2.56 -6.93
N TYR A 287 -27.89 3.45 -7.65
CA TYR A 287 -29.20 3.15 -8.21
C TYR A 287 -29.40 3.77 -9.58
N VAL A 288 -30.20 3.10 -10.38
CA VAL A 288 -30.58 3.49 -11.74
C VAL A 288 -32.10 3.40 -11.82
N VAL A 289 -32.75 4.48 -12.25
CA VAL A 289 -34.18 4.46 -12.57
C VAL A 289 -34.33 3.78 -13.93
N CYS A 290 -35.24 2.81 -14.01
CA CYS A 290 -35.46 1.99 -15.20
C CYS A 290 -36.57 2.54 -16.10
N ASP A 291 -36.65 3.87 -16.26
CA ASP A 291 -37.74 4.55 -16.96
C ASP A 291 -37.60 4.59 -18.50
N GLU A 292 -36.42 4.26 -19.04
CA GLU A 292 -36.18 4.26 -20.48
C GLU A 292 -36.33 2.84 -21.10
N PRO A 293 -37.31 2.62 -21.99
CA PRO A 293 -37.62 1.29 -22.55
C PRO A 293 -36.58 0.80 -23.57
N GLU A 294 -35.70 1.66 -24.05
CA GLU A 294 -34.65 1.32 -25.02
C GLU A 294 -33.48 0.56 -24.38
N TYR A 295 -33.34 0.65 -23.05
CA TYR A 295 -32.24 0.01 -22.34
C TYR A 295 -32.56 -1.41 -21.92
N SER A 296 -31.59 -2.30 -22.14
CA SER A 296 -31.65 -3.66 -21.64
C SER A 296 -31.29 -3.73 -20.15
N PHE A 297 -31.67 -4.82 -19.48
CA PHE A 297 -31.24 -5.10 -18.10
C PHE A 297 -29.71 -5.04 -17.92
N GLU A 298 -28.95 -5.45 -18.95
CA GLU A 298 -27.48 -5.38 -18.92
C GLU A 298 -26.97 -3.94 -18.86
N ASN A 299 -27.67 -3.01 -19.53
CA ASN A 299 -27.34 -1.60 -19.48
C ASN A 299 -27.55 -1.05 -18.07
N PHE A 300 -28.68 -1.36 -17.41
CA PHE A 300 -28.94 -0.90 -16.05
C PHE A 300 -27.89 -1.41 -15.05
N ILE A 301 -27.47 -2.67 -15.15
CA ILE A 301 -26.37 -3.21 -14.34
C ILE A 301 -25.05 -2.48 -14.63
N SER A 302 -24.76 -2.21 -15.90
CA SER A 302 -23.55 -1.45 -16.29
C SER A 302 -23.58 -0.03 -15.72
N PHE A 303 -24.71 0.67 -15.82
CA PHE A 303 -24.92 2.02 -15.29
C PHE A 303 -24.80 2.08 -13.77
N ALA A 304 -25.34 1.08 -13.06
CA ALA A 304 -25.18 0.97 -11.62
C ALA A 304 -23.70 0.78 -11.24
N ASN A 305 -22.95 -0.04 -12.00
CA ASN A 305 -21.53 -0.28 -11.71
C ASN A 305 -20.72 0.97 -11.97
N LEU A 306 -20.96 1.61 -13.10
CA LEU A 306 -20.35 2.87 -13.46
C LEU A 306 -20.57 3.94 -12.39
N ALA A 307 -21.78 4.08 -11.86
CA ALA A 307 -22.06 5.03 -10.79
C ALA A 307 -21.23 4.76 -9.51
N LEU A 308 -21.08 3.49 -9.10
CA LEU A 308 -20.21 3.14 -7.96
C LEU A 308 -18.73 3.43 -8.25
N ASP A 309 -18.28 3.11 -9.45
CA ASP A 309 -16.86 3.19 -9.82
C ASP A 309 -16.43 4.66 -10.05
N SER A 310 -17.30 5.50 -10.61
CA SER A 310 -17.03 6.93 -10.86
C SER A 310 -17.04 7.80 -9.61
N ASN A 311 -17.61 7.37 -8.49
CA ASN A 311 -17.71 8.17 -7.27
C ASN A 311 -17.30 7.36 -6.02
N PRO A 312 -16.02 6.96 -5.90
CA PRO A 312 -15.54 6.08 -4.83
C PRO A 312 -15.80 6.64 -3.41
N ASP A 313 -15.77 7.96 -3.24
CA ASP A 313 -15.90 8.61 -1.93
C ASP A 313 -17.35 8.76 -1.44
N LYS A 314 -18.33 8.54 -2.32
CA LYS A 314 -19.75 8.70 -2.00
C LYS A 314 -20.38 7.37 -1.64
N ALA A 315 -21.06 7.34 -0.50
CA ALA A 315 -21.70 6.11 -0.02
C ALA A 315 -22.98 5.73 -0.79
N ILE A 316 -23.68 6.71 -1.38
CA ILE A 316 -24.89 6.50 -2.18
C ILE A 316 -24.73 7.33 -3.46
N VAL A 317 -24.88 6.71 -4.62
CA VAL A 317 -24.64 7.36 -5.91
C VAL A 317 -25.78 7.10 -6.91
N PRO A 318 -26.58 8.11 -7.28
CA PRO A 318 -27.47 7.99 -8.44
C PRO A 318 -26.66 7.91 -9.72
N TYR A 319 -27.08 7.07 -10.65
CA TYR A 319 -26.58 7.13 -12.02
C TYR A 319 -27.09 8.39 -12.74
N HIS A 320 -26.20 9.02 -13.51
CA HIS A 320 -26.53 10.08 -14.43
C HIS A 320 -25.92 9.77 -15.81
N PRO A 321 -26.63 10.04 -16.93
CA PRO A 321 -26.11 9.80 -18.28
C PRO A 321 -24.75 10.46 -18.56
N GLN A 322 -24.47 11.59 -17.90
CA GLN A 322 -23.19 12.28 -17.97
C GLN A 322 -22.00 11.39 -17.56
N MET A 323 -22.18 10.47 -16.60
CA MET A 323 -21.12 9.54 -16.18
C MET A 323 -20.67 8.63 -17.31
N MET A 324 -21.58 8.22 -18.20
CA MET A 324 -21.24 7.38 -19.35
C MET A 324 -20.45 8.17 -20.40
N ILE A 325 -20.82 9.44 -20.61
CA ILE A 325 -20.07 10.34 -21.49
C ILE A 325 -18.65 10.52 -20.95
N GLU A 326 -18.51 10.81 -19.64
CA GLU A 326 -17.20 10.96 -18.98
C GLU A 326 -16.35 9.68 -19.09
N GLN A 327 -16.94 8.50 -18.91
CA GLN A 327 -16.23 7.23 -19.07
C GLN A 327 -15.74 7.01 -20.52
N LEU A 328 -16.57 7.31 -21.51
CA LEU A 328 -16.20 7.19 -22.92
C LEU A 328 -15.10 8.19 -23.30
N GLU A 329 -15.19 9.43 -22.81
CA GLU A 329 -14.14 10.43 -22.95
C GLU A 329 -12.84 9.98 -22.29
N GLN A 330 -12.90 9.40 -21.09
CA GLN A 330 -11.74 8.84 -20.41
C GLN A 330 -11.11 7.70 -21.20
N GLN A 331 -11.91 6.76 -21.71
CA GLN A 331 -11.40 5.68 -22.57
C GLN A 331 -10.75 6.21 -23.86
N ALA A 332 -11.31 7.27 -24.45
CA ALA A 332 -10.70 7.93 -25.60
C ALA A 332 -9.35 8.57 -25.23
N ARG A 333 -9.29 9.30 -24.11
CA ARG A 333 -8.03 9.89 -23.61
C ARG A 333 -6.98 8.83 -23.31
N LEU A 334 -7.34 7.71 -22.67
CA LEU A 334 -6.41 6.61 -22.40
C LEU A 334 -5.81 6.02 -23.70
N ARG A 335 -6.60 5.93 -24.78
CA ARG A 335 -6.10 5.50 -26.09
C ARG A 335 -5.18 6.55 -26.72
N GLU A 336 -5.48 7.83 -26.57
CA GLU A 336 -4.63 8.92 -27.04
C GLU A 336 -3.31 8.96 -26.26
N LEU A 337 -3.34 8.75 -24.94
CA LEU A 337 -2.15 8.66 -24.08
C LEU A 337 -1.23 7.50 -24.44
N ALA A 338 -1.76 6.38 -24.93
CA ALA A 338 -0.95 5.26 -25.42
C ALA A 338 -0.06 5.62 -26.62
N HIS A 339 -0.35 6.75 -27.29
CA HIS A 339 0.41 7.27 -28.43
C HIS A 339 1.00 8.67 -28.16
N LEU A 340 1.05 9.09 -26.90
CA LEU A 340 1.53 10.42 -26.50
C LEU A 340 2.99 10.64 -26.92
N ASP A 341 3.22 11.68 -27.72
CA ASP A 341 4.57 12.18 -27.99
C ASP A 341 4.90 13.30 -27.00
N PHE A 342 5.71 12.95 -25.99
CA PHE A 342 6.09 13.88 -24.93
C PHE A 342 6.70 15.19 -25.46
N ALA A 343 7.49 15.14 -26.54
CA ALA A 343 8.25 16.30 -27.01
C ALA A 343 7.39 17.32 -27.77
N SER A 344 6.31 16.87 -28.42
CA SER A 344 5.44 17.74 -29.22
C SER A 344 4.12 18.07 -28.54
N GLU A 345 3.66 17.21 -27.62
CA GLU A 345 2.35 17.36 -26.98
C GLU A 345 2.42 17.82 -25.53
N LEU A 346 3.55 17.69 -24.82
CA LEU A 346 3.67 18.21 -23.46
C LEU A 346 4.44 19.53 -23.42
N GLU A 347 3.91 20.47 -22.65
CA GLU A 347 4.56 21.77 -22.40
C GLU A 347 4.50 22.12 -20.92
N LEU A 348 5.52 22.85 -20.43
CA LEU A 348 5.57 23.37 -19.07
C LEU A 348 5.15 24.83 -19.06
N TYR A 349 4.16 25.13 -18.22
CA TYR A 349 3.77 26.48 -17.86
C TYR A 349 4.36 26.85 -16.50
N PHE A 350 4.45 28.15 -16.23
CA PHE A 350 5.16 28.69 -15.07
C PHE A 350 4.21 29.52 -14.23
N GLN A 351 4.17 29.28 -12.92
CA GLN A 351 3.47 30.13 -11.99
C GLN A 351 4.41 30.63 -10.88
N PRO A 352 4.47 31.95 -10.62
CA PRO A 352 5.38 32.49 -9.63
C PRO A 352 4.86 32.31 -8.21
N VAL A 353 5.78 32.02 -7.29
CA VAL A 353 5.55 32.08 -5.84
C VAL A 353 6.27 33.30 -5.28
N ILE A 354 5.51 34.20 -4.65
CA ILE A 354 5.99 35.53 -4.24
C ILE A 354 6.15 35.59 -2.72
N ARG A 355 7.32 36.01 -2.25
CA ARG A 355 7.61 36.17 -0.83
C ARG A 355 6.84 37.36 -0.27
N ASN A 356 6.20 37.15 0.89
CA ASN A 356 5.29 38.14 1.45
C ASN A 356 5.99 39.38 2.03
N SER A 357 7.27 39.26 2.42
CA SER A 357 8.03 40.31 3.10
C SER A 357 8.60 41.38 2.17
N ASP A 358 9.06 40.99 0.98
CA ASP A 358 9.78 41.85 0.03
C ASP A 358 9.25 41.79 -1.40
N GLU A 359 8.19 40.99 -1.63
CA GLU A 359 7.54 40.80 -2.94
C GLU A 359 8.50 40.30 -4.04
N GLN A 360 9.63 39.71 -3.62
CA GLN A 360 10.54 39.01 -4.51
C GLN A 360 9.99 37.62 -4.84
N ILE A 361 10.38 37.12 -5.99
CA ILE A 361 10.04 35.76 -6.42
C ILE A 361 10.89 34.78 -5.59
N GLU A 362 10.25 33.86 -4.88
CA GLU A 362 10.94 32.79 -4.16
C GLU A 362 11.34 31.65 -5.10
N PHE A 363 10.39 31.17 -5.91
CA PHE A 363 10.61 30.15 -6.93
C PHE A 363 9.48 30.17 -7.97
N LEU A 364 9.64 29.38 -9.04
CA LEU A 364 8.62 29.19 -10.08
C LEU A 364 8.11 27.76 -10.09
N GLU A 365 6.81 27.59 -10.02
CA GLU A 365 6.19 26.29 -10.18
C GLU A 365 5.98 25.94 -11.65
N LEU A 366 6.43 24.74 -12.01
CA LEU A 366 6.25 24.14 -13.32
C LEU A 366 4.97 23.32 -13.34
N LEU A 367 4.04 23.77 -14.17
CA LEU A 367 2.72 23.22 -14.34
C LEU A 367 2.61 22.53 -15.69
N LEU A 368 2.46 21.21 -15.68
CA LEU A 368 2.32 20.43 -16.90
C LEU A 368 1.05 20.80 -17.66
N ARG A 369 1.18 20.95 -18.98
CA ARG A 369 0.08 21.15 -19.92
C ARG A 369 0.19 20.15 -21.06
N TRP A 370 -0.97 19.69 -21.52
CA TRP A 370 -1.08 18.84 -22.71
C TRP A 370 -1.64 19.67 -23.86
N GLN A 371 -0.83 19.87 -24.90
CA GLN A 371 -1.19 20.44 -26.19
C GLN A 371 -2.03 19.44 -27.00
N HIS A 372 -3.26 19.20 -26.53
CA HIS A 372 -4.12 18.18 -27.10
C HIS A 372 -4.55 18.54 -28.53
N PRO A 373 -4.33 17.66 -29.54
CA PRO A 373 -4.55 17.98 -30.95
C PRO A 373 -5.97 18.47 -31.29
N LYS A 374 -6.98 18.01 -30.53
CA LYS A 374 -8.39 18.37 -30.74
C LYS A 374 -8.98 19.32 -29.71
N GLN A 375 -8.44 19.36 -28.49
CA GLN A 375 -9.06 20.06 -27.35
C GLN A 375 -8.27 21.33 -26.98
N GLY A 376 -7.14 21.57 -27.63
CA GLY A 376 -6.22 22.63 -27.27
C GLY A 376 -5.50 22.32 -25.96
N ILE A 377 -5.18 23.36 -25.20
CA ILE A 377 -4.34 23.23 -24.00
C ILE A 377 -5.16 22.70 -22.83
N LEU A 378 -4.80 21.52 -22.33
CA LEU A 378 -5.39 20.90 -21.16
C LEU A 378 -4.47 21.07 -19.94
N SER A 379 -5.06 21.36 -18.78
CA SER A 379 -4.36 21.36 -17.49
C SER A 379 -4.14 19.94 -16.98
N ALA A 380 -3.08 19.73 -16.19
CA ALA A 380 -2.74 18.44 -15.59
C ALA A 380 -3.94 17.76 -14.91
N ASN A 381 -4.76 18.49 -14.14
CA ASN A 381 -5.93 17.96 -13.44
C ASN A 381 -6.95 17.26 -14.35
N LYS A 382 -6.94 17.50 -15.67
CA LYS A 382 -7.84 16.82 -16.62
C LYS A 382 -7.34 15.46 -17.09
N PHE A 383 -6.05 15.15 -16.96
CA PHE A 383 -5.45 13.96 -17.55
C PHE A 383 -4.43 13.25 -16.64
N ILE A 384 -4.08 13.80 -15.48
CA ILE A 384 -3.05 13.22 -14.61
C ILE A 384 -3.48 11.86 -14.03
N ASP A 385 -4.76 11.71 -13.71
CA ASP A 385 -5.31 10.42 -13.29
C ASP A 385 -5.27 9.40 -14.43
N ASP A 386 -5.50 9.84 -15.67
CA ASP A 386 -5.41 8.99 -16.85
C ASP A 386 -3.95 8.55 -17.13
N ILE A 387 -2.96 9.41 -16.88
CA ILE A 387 -1.53 9.05 -16.91
C ILE A 387 -1.22 7.95 -15.89
N ARG A 388 -1.78 8.05 -14.68
CA ARG A 388 -1.60 7.02 -13.62
C ARG A 388 -2.22 5.70 -14.05
N VAL A 389 -3.46 5.71 -14.55
CA VAL A 389 -4.15 4.52 -15.07
C VAL A 389 -3.40 3.90 -16.25
N ALA A 390 -2.81 4.71 -17.12
CA ALA A 390 -2.02 4.26 -18.26
C ALA A 390 -0.61 3.75 -17.87
N GLY A 391 -0.19 3.88 -16.60
CA GLY A 391 1.15 3.50 -16.15
C GLY A 391 2.26 4.41 -16.69
N LEU A 392 1.93 5.65 -17.07
CA LEU A 392 2.85 6.63 -17.66
C LEU A 392 3.44 7.59 -16.63
N SER A 393 3.20 7.39 -15.32
CA SER A 393 3.67 8.30 -14.28
C SER A 393 5.18 8.54 -14.30
N TYR A 394 5.97 7.47 -14.37
CA TYR A 394 7.42 7.59 -14.38
C TYR A 394 7.96 8.25 -15.66
N PRO A 395 7.55 7.83 -16.88
CA PRO A 395 7.95 8.53 -18.12
C PRO A 395 7.63 10.03 -18.12
N VAL A 396 6.43 10.42 -17.65
CA VAL A 396 6.04 11.83 -17.58
C VAL A 396 6.87 12.58 -16.54
N ALA A 397 7.07 12.02 -15.34
CA ALA A 397 7.89 12.65 -14.32
C ALA A 397 9.33 12.84 -14.81
N ALA A 398 9.91 11.84 -15.48
CA ALA A 398 11.25 11.93 -16.07
C ALA A 398 11.34 13.05 -17.10
N PHE A 399 10.36 13.16 -18.01
CA PHE A 399 10.27 14.26 -18.96
C PHE A 399 10.22 15.63 -18.26
N VAL A 400 9.35 15.78 -17.25
CA VAL A 400 9.19 17.04 -16.50
C VAL A 400 10.49 17.44 -15.81
N ILE A 401 11.17 16.49 -15.15
CA ILE A 401 12.43 16.72 -14.44
C ILE A 401 13.55 17.10 -15.41
N GLU A 402 13.67 16.40 -16.53
CA GLU A 402 14.67 16.73 -17.56
C GLU A 402 14.46 18.15 -18.10
N ARG A 403 13.21 18.50 -18.46
CA ARG A 403 12.90 19.86 -18.93
C ARG A 403 13.15 20.90 -17.84
N ALA A 404 12.81 20.62 -16.58
CA ALA A 404 13.07 21.50 -15.45
C ALA A 404 14.57 21.73 -15.24
N ALA A 405 15.38 20.67 -15.35
CA ALA A 405 16.82 20.75 -15.20
C ALA A 405 17.48 21.56 -16.32
N GLU A 406 17.06 21.36 -17.58
CA GLU A 406 17.51 22.18 -18.71
C GLU A 406 17.19 23.67 -18.50
N LEU A 407 15.98 23.98 -18.01
CA LEU A 407 15.55 25.34 -17.73
C LEU A 407 16.34 25.97 -16.57
N ALA A 408 16.53 25.23 -15.46
CA ALA A 408 17.30 25.69 -14.32
C ALA A 408 18.76 25.99 -14.70
N MET A 409 19.37 25.10 -15.49
CA MET A 409 20.72 25.30 -16.04
C MET A 409 20.78 26.56 -16.92
N ALA A 410 19.81 26.76 -17.81
CA ALA A 410 19.76 27.93 -18.68
C ALA A 410 19.63 29.24 -17.88
N LEU A 411 18.78 29.26 -16.85
CA LEU A 411 18.64 30.41 -15.94
C LEU A 411 19.96 30.72 -15.23
N ARG A 412 20.68 29.70 -14.75
CA ARG A 412 22.00 29.87 -14.14
C ARG A 412 23.04 30.42 -15.09
N MET A 413 23.06 29.97 -16.35
CA MET A 413 23.99 30.49 -17.35
C MET A 413 23.77 31.99 -17.63
N GLU A 414 22.54 32.47 -17.45
CA GLU A 414 22.16 33.90 -17.53
C GLU A 414 22.37 34.65 -16.19
N GLY A 415 22.92 34.00 -15.16
CA GLY A 415 23.13 34.60 -13.83
C GLY A 415 21.85 34.79 -13.02
N ILE A 416 20.80 34.03 -13.33
CA ILE A 416 19.50 34.08 -12.65
C ILE A 416 19.42 32.90 -11.67
N GLU A 417 19.63 33.18 -10.39
CA GLU A 417 19.38 32.22 -9.31
C GLU A 417 17.89 32.20 -8.97
N LEU A 418 17.14 31.31 -9.61
CA LEU A 418 15.70 31.18 -9.39
C LEU A 418 15.31 29.69 -9.39
N PRO A 419 14.97 29.11 -8.23
CA PRO A 419 14.56 27.73 -8.14
C PRO A 419 13.30 27.43 -8.95
N LEU A 420 13.21 26.19 -9.45
CA LEU A 420 12.03 25.66 -10.13
C LEU A 420 11.41 24.54 -9.30
N SER A 421 10.11 24.61 -9.06
CA SER A 421 9.36 23.53 -8.40
C SER A 421 8.62 22.67 -9.41
N ILE A 422 8.62 21.36 -9.17
CA ILE A 422 7.98 20.36 -10.02
C ILE A 422 7.04 19.49 -9.21
N ASN A 423 5.85 19.26 -9.77
CA ASN A 423 4.88 18.35 -9.18
C ASN A 423 5.25 16.91 -9.52
N VAL A 424 5.39 16.07 -8.50
CA VAL A 424 5.54 14.62 -8.66
C VAL A 424 4.32 13.91 -8.09
N PHE A 425 3.94 12.81 -8.72
CA PHE A 425 2.70 12.12 -8.43
C PHE A 425 2.93 10.61 -8.35
N GLY A 426 2.37 10.01 -7.30
CA GLY A 426 2.38 8.57 -7.08
C GLY A 426 3.52 8.08 -6.16
N PRO A 427 3.32 6.93 -5.49
CA PRO A 427 4.31 6.33 -4.60
C PRO A 427 5.59 5.91 -5.33
N GLU A 428 5.53 5.71 -6.65
CA GLU A 428 6.66 5.26 -7.45
C GLU A 428 7.84 6.25 -7.44
N MET A 429 7.56 7.51 -7.11
CA MET A 429 8.54 8.61 -7.02
C MET A 429 9.44 8.50 -5.77
N LEU A 430 9.19 7.54 -4.89
CA LEU A 430 10.03 7.25 -3.72
C LEU A 430 10.77 5.92 -3.85
N HIS A 431 10.91 5.39 -5.07
CA HIS A 431 11.78 4.26 -5.34
C HIS A 431 13.22 4.69 -5.63
N GLU A 432 14.15 3.77 -5.37
CA GLU A 432 15.57 3.99 -5.55
C GLU A 432 15.94 4.41 -6.98
N GLU A 433 15.32 3.79 -8.00
CA GLU A 433 15.55 4.11 -9.41
C GLU A 433 15.23 5.56 -9.75
N PHE A 434 14.15 6.12 -9.17
CA PHE A 434 13.78 7.52 -9.39
C PHE A 434 14.80 8.48 -8.76
N ILE A 435 15.27 8.18 -7.55
CA ILE A 435 16.25 9.04 -6.88
C ILE A 435 17.61 8.99 -7.59
N GLU A 436 18.02 7.81 -8.08
CA GLU A 436 19.21 7.68 -8.92
C GLU A 436 19.08 8.46 -10.23
N PHE A 437 17.90 8.41 -10.86
CA PHE A 437 17.60 9.23 -12.02
C PHE A 437 17.76 10.73 -11.71
N VAL A 438 17.17 11.19 -10.61
CA VAL A 438 17.25 12.59 -10.19
C VAL A 438 18.69 13.02 -9.87
N ASP A 439 19.46 12.21 -9.15
CA ASP A 439 20.88 12.47 -8.85
C ASP A 439 21.71 12.61 -10.14
N ARG A 440 21.47 11.70 -11.10
CA ARG A 440 22.08 11.76 -12.42
C ARG A 440 21.74 13.06 -13.16
N ILE A 441 20.46 13.47 -13.16
CA ILE A 441 20.03 14.71 -13.83
C ILE A 441 20.68 15.95 -13.20
N MET A 442 20.74 16.02 -11.87
CA MET A 442 21.44 17.11 -11.16
C MET A 442 22.91 17.20 -11.60
N ALA A 443 23.60 16.05 -11.69
CA ALA A 443 24.99 15.99 -12.11
C ALA A 443 25.21 16.34 -13.59
N GLU A 444 24.39 15.79 -14.49
CA GLU A 444 24.49 16.01 -15.95
C GLU A 444 24.29 17.49 -16.32
N HIS A 445 23.36 18.18 -15.64
CA HIS A 445 23.04 19.59 -15.88
C HIS A 445 23.83 20.55 -14.97
N ARG A 446 24.70 20.02 -14.09
CA ARG A 446 25.51 20.80 -13.14
C ARG A 446 24.67 21.74 -12.28
N LEU A 447 23.53 21.25 -11.83
CA LEU A 447 22.66 21.98 -10.92
C LEU A 447 23.28 22.02 -9.53
N GLU A 448 23.02 23.10 -8.81
CA GLU A 448 23.42 23.21 -7.40
C GLU A 448 22.26 22.87 -6.47
N PRO A 449 22.56 22.55 -5.20
CA PRO A 449 21.55 22.38 -4.17
C PRO A 449 20.58 23.57 -4.11
N GLY A 450 19.30 23.27 -4.20
CA GLY A 450 18.22 24.24 -4.14
C GLY A 450 17.75 24.81 -5.48
N ASP A 451 18.34 24.42 -6.61
CA ASP A 451 17.84 24.79 -7.94
C ASP A 451 16.50 24.12 -8.27
N LEU A 452 16.29 22.90 -7.76
CA LEU A 452 15.04 22.16 -7.93
C LEU A 452 14.33 21.93 -6.59
N ILE A 453 13.02 22.05 -6.64
CA ILE A 453 12.08 21.76 -5.55
C ILE A 453 11.12 20.69 -6.05
N ILE A 454 10.91 19.63 -5.27
CA ILE A 454 9.92 18.61 -5.58
C ILE A 454 8.69 18.83 -4.69
N GLU A 455 7.55 19.02 -5.32
CA GLU A 455 6.25 19.12 -4.67
C GLU A 455 5.58 17.75 -4.65
N CYS A 456 5.30 17.25 -3.45
CA CYS A 456 4.64 15.98 -3.24
C CYS A 456 3.32 16.18 -2.48
N PRO A 457 2.27 15.44 -2.82
CA PRO A 457 1.02 15.51 -2.06
C PRO A 457 1.21 14.98 -0.63
N LEU A 458 0.40 15.48 0.31
CA LEU A 458 0.51 15.14 1.74
C LEU A 458 0.34 13.64 2.05
N ASP A 459 -0.54 12.95 1.33
CA ASP A 459 -0.83 11.52 1.53
C ASP A 459 0.40 10.62 1.33
N LEU A 460 1.28 11.00 0.40
CA LEU A 460 2.58 10.38 0.18
C LEU A 460 3.43 10.42 1.44
N PHE A 461 3.50 11.58 2.11
CA PHE A 461 4.26 11.73 3.36
C PHE A 461 3.62 10.97 4.52
N MET A 462 2.30 10.90 4.56
CA MET A 462 1.57 10.24 5.65
C MET A 462 1.66 8.71 5.57
N SER A 463 1.95 8.17 4.39
CA SER A 463 2.11 6.74 4.13
C SER A 463 3.56 6.25 4.18
N LEU A 464 4.53 7.14 4.46
CA LEU A 464 5.95 6.76 4.52
C LEU A 464 6.25 5.77 5.65
N ASP A 465 6.81 4.64 5.25
CA ASP A 465 7.53 3.74 6.13
C ASP A 465 8.98 4.23 6.34
N ASP A 466 9.80 3.44 7.02
CA ASP A 466 11.20 3.82 7.27
C ASP A 466 12.04 3.88 5.99
N GLN A 467 11.67 3.10 4.96
CA GLN A 467 12.28 3.19 3.64
C GLN A 467 11.96 4.53 2.99
N GLY A 468 10.68 4.93 2.95
CA GLY A 468 10.25 6.22 2.41
C GLY A 468 10.92 7.42 3.09
N LYS A 469 11.10 7.37 4.42
CA LYS A 469 11.87 8.40 5.16
C LYS A 469 13.34 8.46 4.73
N ALA A 470 13.98 7.30 4.52
CA ALA A 470 15.36 7.24 4.04
C ALA A 470 15.48 7.83 2.63
N MET A 471 14.48 7.61 1.77
CA MET A 471 14.41 8.15 0.41
C MET A 471 14.25 9.68 0.41
N VAL A 472 13.39 10.21 1.26
CA VAL A 472 13.29 11.66 1.53
C VAL A 472 14.62 12.25 2.02
N ALA A 473 15.31 11.56 2.93
CA ALA A 473 16.63 12.00 3.39
C ALA A 473 17.68 11.99 2.26
N ARG A 474 17.62 11.02 1.34
CA ARG A 474 18.52 10.94 0.19
C ARG A 474 18.29 12.10 -0.79
N LEU A 475 17.03 12.43 -1.13
CA LEU A 475 16.71 13.60 -1.95
C LEU A 475 17.24 14.90 -1.34
N ASN A 476 17.06 15.08 -0.04
CA ASN A 476 17.63 16.22 0.69
C ASN A 476 19.17 16.24 0.62
N SER A 477 19.83 15.08 0.69
CA SER A 477 21.30 14.98 0.61
C SER A 477 21.87 15.30 -0.77
N ILE A 478 21.10 15.07 -1.84
CA ILE A 478 21.41 15.52 -3.21
C ILE A 478 21.30 17.04 -3.33
N GLY A 479 20.60 17.68 -2.39
CA GLY A 479 20.37 19.12 -2.38
C GLY A 479 19.01 19.52 -2.94
N ILE A 480 18.08 18.58 -3.11
CA ILE A 480 16.72 18.86 -3.56
C ILE A 480 15.86 19.23 -2.38
N LYS A 481 15.14 20.34 -2.51
CA LYS A 481 14.19 20.79 -1.50
C LYS A 481 12.86 20.09 -1.72
N LEU A 482 12.18 19.74 -0.64
CA LEU A 482 10.85 19.15 -0.70
C LEU A 482 9.78 20.15 -0.26
N CYS A 483 8.65 20.10 -0.95
CA CYS A 483 7.45 20.84 -0.65
C CYS A 483 6.28 19.88 -0.45
N ILE A 484 5.50 20.09 0.60
CA ILE A 484 4.21 19.42 0.79
C ILE A 484 3.15 20.23 0.07
N ASP A 485 2.41 19.59 -0.83
CA ASP A 485 1.30 20.19 -1.57
C ASP A 485 -0.08 19.79 -1.02
N GLY A 486 -1.08 20.66 -1.23
CA GLY A 486 -2.48 20.41 -0.88
C GLY A 486 -2.77 20.33 0.62
N PHE A 487 -1.99 21.00 1.46
CA PHE A 487 -2.19 20.94 2.91
C PHE A 487 -3.53 21.59 3.29
N GLY A 488 -4.46 20.79 3.82
CA GLY A 488 -5.80 21.23 4.23
C GLY A 488 -6.94 20.59 3.45
N ASP A 489 -6.68 20.01 2.28
CA ASP A 489 -7.71 19.32 1.48
C ASP A 489 -8.04 17.92 2.00
N THR A 490 -7.12 17.32 2.76
CA THR A 490 -7.28 15.99 3.38
C THR A 490 -7.21 16.05 4.90
N PRO A 491 -7.94 15.18 5.64
CA PRO A 491 -7.84 15.09 7.09
C PRO A 491 -6.43 14.70 7.55
N ILE A 492 -5.87 15.44 8.50
CA ILE A 492 -4.47 15.32 8.92
C ILE A 492 -4.36 14.74 10.33
N TRP A 493 -3.50 13.73 10.50
CA TRP A 493 -3.11 13.22 11.82
C TRP A 493 -1.96 14.05 12.39
N LEU A 494 -2.27 14.98 13.29
CA LEU A 494 -1.31 15.92 13.90
C LEU A 494 -0.04 15.26 14.45
N ALA A 495 -0.13 14.01 14.93
CA ALA A 495 1.01 13.26 15.44
C ALA A 495 2.12 12.99 14.41
N LYS A 496 1.82 13.04 13.10
CA LYS A 496 2.80 12.76 12.03
C LYS A 496 3.51 14.02 11.52
N LEU A 497 2.99 15.21 11.80
CA LEU A 497 3.53 16.48 11.28
C LEU A 497 4.91 16.87 11.82
N PRO A 498 5.27 16.65 13.10
CA PRO A 498 6.55 17.14 13.64
C PRO A 498 7.80 16.52 13.00
N ASN A 499 7.67 15.39 12.30
CA ASN A 499 8.80 14.60 11.79
C ASN A 499 9.01 14.74 10.27
N LEU A 500 8.36 15.70 9.62
CA LEU A 500 8.48 15.91 8.17
C LEU A 500 9.67 16.83 7.88
N ASN A 501 10.75 16.27 7.33
CA ASN A 501 11.94 17.02 6.91
C ASN A 501 11.73 17.66 5.53
N VAL A 502 10.95 18.74 5.51
CA VAL A 502 10.56 19.48 4.29
C VAL A 502 10.88 20.97 4.44
N GLU A 503 11.19 21.62 3.32
CA GLU A 503 11.52 23.06 3.30
C GLU A 503 10.26 23.91 3.19
N TYR A 504 9.27 23.45 2.41
CA TYR A 504 8.06 24.21 2.11
C TYR A 504 6.79 23.41 2.40
N ILE A 505 5.73 24.14 2.77
CA ILE A 505 4.38 23.59 2.93
C ILE A 505 3.40 24.55 2.27
N LYS A 506 2.70 24.06 1.25
CA LYS A 506 1.66 24.77 0.54
C LYS A 506 0.30 24.48 1.15
N VAL A 507 -0.38 25.54 1.57
CA VAL A 507 -1.72 25.51 2.16
C VAL A 507 -2.73 25.73 1.04
N ALA A 508 -3.67 24.80 0.93
CA ALA A 508 -4.64 24.74 -0.15
C ALA A 508 -5.53 25.99 -0.24
N ALA A 509 -5.97 26.30 -1.47
CA ALA A 509 -6.83 27.43 -1.78
C ALA A 509 -8.17 27.41 -1.02
N SER A 510 -8.65 26.23 -0.63
CA SER A 510 -9.86 26.04 0.18
C SER A 510 -9.80 26.78 1.52
N LEU A 511 -8.60 26.94 2.10
CA LEU A 511 -8.38 27.65 3.36
C LEU A 511 -8.13 29.16 3.20
N THR A 512 -7.87 29.65 1.97
CA THR A 512 -7.65 31.06 1.65
C THR A 512 -8.89 31.74 1.07
N ALA A 513 -9.81 30.98 0.48
CA ALA A 513 -11.01 31.49 -0.19
C ALA A 513 -12.03 32.17 0.77
N ASP A 514 -12.27 31.62 1.97
CA ASP A 514 -13.39 32.02 2.84
C ASP A 514 -12.97 32.84 4.09
N PHE A 515 -12.14 33.86 3.88
CA PHE A 515 -11.51 34.66 4.94
C PHE A 515 -12.45 35.62 5.69
N ALA A 516 -13.63 35.92 5.13
CA ALA A 516 -14.53 36.95 5.66
C ALA A 516 -15.40 36.50 6.85
N HIS A 517 -15.64 35.19 7.03
CA HIS A 517 -16.67 34.70 7.95
C HIS A 517 -16.25 33.58 8.91
N GLN A 518 -15.00 33.10 8.90
CA GLN A 518 -14.59 31.96 9.73
C GLN A 518 -13.38 32.27 10.63
N SER A 519 -13.64 32.76 11.85
CA SER A 519 -12.62 32.93 12.90
C SER A 519 -11.89 31.64 13.26
N GLN A 520 -12.52 30.49 13.02
CA GLN A 520 -11.95 29.16 13.20
C GLN A 520 -10.87 28.83 12.16
N ILE A 521 -11.13 29.04 10.86
CA ILE A 521 -10.13 28.82 9.80
C ILE A 521 -8.90 29.69 10.05
N ARG A 522 -9.11 30.97 10.40
CA ARG A 522 -8.00 31.88 10.74
C ARG A 522 -7.12 31.34 11.87
N SER A 523 -7.75 30.85 12.93
CA SER A 523 -7.04 30.32 14.10
C SER A 523 -6.28 29.03 13.76
N LEU A 524 -6.87 28.18 12.91
CA LEU A 524 -6.27 26.95 12.44
C LEU A 524 -5.05 27.21 11.55
N VAL A 525 -5.18 28.05 10.53
CA VAL A 525 -4.06 28.39 9.63
C VAL A 525 -2.96 29.13 10.40
N SER A 526 -3.29 30.06 11.30
CA SER A 526 -2.30 30.74 12.13
C SER A 526 -1.54 29.76 13.03
N GLY A 527 -2.23 28.82 13.68
CA GLY A 527 -1.59 27.79 14.50
C GLY A 527 -0.68 26.87 13.68
N MET A 528 -1.07 26.53 12.45
CA MET A 528 -0.25 25.75 11.52
C MET A 528 1.00 26.52 11.09
N VAL A 529 0.86 27.81 10.76
CA VAL A 529 1.99 28.67 10.41
C VAL A 529 2.97 28.77 11.59
N ASP A 530 2.47 29.01 12.80
CA ASP A 530 3.30 29.10 13.99
C ASP A 530 4.02 27.78 14.32
N MET A 531 3.37 26.63 14.12
CA MET A 531 3.98 25.31 14.33
C MET A 531 5.10 25.03 13.33
N HIS A 532 4.88 25.30 12.05
CA HIS A 532 5.87 24.99 11.01
C HIS A 532 7.04 25.98 10.98
N ASN A 533 6.79 27.24 11.31
CA ASN A 533 7.86 28.22 11.54
C ASN A 533 8.81 27.77 12.67
N GLN A 534 8.33 27.04 13.68
CA GLN A 534 9.18 26.47 14.73
C GLN A 534 10.01 25.27 14.26
N ASN A 535 9.57 24.59 13.20
CA ASN A 535 10.24 23.44 12.59
C ASN A 535 11.06 23.81 11.34
N ASN A 536 11.35 25.10 11.13
CA ASN A 536 12.07 25.66 9.97
C ASN A 536 11.41 25.44 8.59
N ALA A 537 10.16 24.98 8.53
CA ALA A 537 9.43 24.87 7.27
C ALA A 537 8.73 26.19 6.91
N LYS A 538 8.84 26.61 5.66
CA LYS A 538 8.26 27.85 5.12
C LYS A 538 6.85 27.59 4.59
N VAL A 539 5.86 28.25 5.20
CA VAL A 539 4.46 28.09 4.81
C VAL A 539 4.09 29.04 3.66
N ILE A 540 3.50 28.49 2.61
CA ILE A 540 3.05 29.16 1.39
C ILE A 540 1.53 29.03 1.31
N CYS A 541 0.81 30.11 1.00
CA CYS A 541 -0.63 30.05 0.78
C CYS A 541 -0.97 30.11 -0.71
N GLU A 542 -1.79 29.18 -1.17
CA GLU A 542 -2.24 29.09 -2.56
C GLU A 542 -3.61 29.73 -2.78
N GLY A 543 -3.99 29.93 -4.05
CA GLY A 543 -5.30 30.45 -4.42
C GLY A 543 -5.53 31.92 -4.05
N VAL A 544 -4.46 32.72 -3.96
CA VAL A 544 -4.59 34.17 -3.74
C VAL A 544 -4.98 34.86 -5.05
N GLU A 545 -6.22 35.30 -5.15
CA GLU A 545 -6.82 35.92 -6.34
C GLU A 545 -7.11 37.42 -6.14
N THR A 546 -7.27 37.88 -4.90
CA THR A 546 -7.58 39.29 -4.59
C THR A 546 -6.58 39.94 -3.63
N LEU A 547 -6.56 41.28 -3.63
CA LEU A 547 -5.74 42.06 -2.70
C LEU A 547 -6.16 41.83 -1.23
N GLU A 548 -7.46 41.62 -0.98
CA GLU A 548 -7.99 41.31 0.35
C GLU A 548 -7.45 39.96 0.85
N GLN A 549 -7.44 38.93 -0.01
CA GLN A 549 -6.85 37.63 0.30
C GLN A 549 -5.35 37.76 0.58
N LEU A 550 -4.61 38.52 -0.23
CA LEU A 550 -3.19 38.76 0.01
C LEU A 550 -2.94 39.43 1.36
N LYS A 551 -3.71 40.47 1.71
CA LYS A 551 -3.62 41.12 3.03
C LYS A 551 -3.93 40.15 4.17
N PHE A 552 -4.94 39.29 3.99
CA PHE A 552 -5.28 38.26 4.97
C PHE A 552 -4.13 37.27 5.17
N VAL A 553 -3.60 36.69 4.08
CA VAL A 553 -2.47 35.76 4.10
C VAL A 553 -1.24 36.40 4.76
N LYS A 554 -0.88 37.64 4.39
CA LYS A 554 0.21 38.38 5.05
C LYS A 554 -0.04 38.58 6.56
N SER A 555 -1.28 38.77 6.98
CA SER A 555 -1.63 38.91 8.41
C SER A 555 -1.43 37.63 9.22
N LEU A 556 -1.38 36.47 8.57
CA LEU A 556 -1.08 35.17 9.17
C LEU A 556 0.43 34.90 9.30
N LYS A 557 1.28 35.84 8.85
CA LYS A 557 2.75 35.71 8.84
C LYS A 557 3.26 34.51 8.03
N THR A 558 2.55 34.17 6.95
CA THR A 558 3.00 33.17 6.00
C THR A 558 4.22 33.69 5.23
N TYR A 559 5.10 32.78 4.82
CA TYR A 559 6.36 33.13 4.18
C TYR A 559 6.17 33.66 2.76
N ALA A 560 5.34 32.98 1.97
CA ALA A 560 5.04 33.33 0.58
C ALA A 560 3.56 33.11 0.23
N ALA A 561 3.16 33.59 -0.94
CA ALA A 561 1.83 33.43 -1.50
C ALA A 561 1.90 33.12 -3.00
N GLN A 562 0.90 32.39 -3.49
CA GLN A 562 0.72 32.02 -4.88
C GLN A 562 -0.74 32.16 -5.29
N GLY A 563 -0.98 32.59 -6.53
CA GLY A 563 -2.32 32.63 -7.11
C GLY A 563 -2.47 33.66 -8.23
N TYR A 564 -3.68 33.76 -8.78
CA TYR A 564 -3.99 34.60 -9.94
C TYR A 564 -3.91 36.10 -9.68
N TYR A 565 -3.83 36.51 -8.41
CA TYR A 565 -3.54 37.91 -8.06
C TYR A 565 -2.20 38.37 -8.65
N PHE A 566 -1.19 37.49 -8.64
CA PHE A 566 0.14 37.79 -9.18
C PHE A 566 0.18 37.54 -10.69
N ASN A 567 -0.14 36.32 -11.11
CA ASN A 567 -0.32 35.98 -12.51
C ASN A 567 -1.03 34.62 -12.69
N TYR A 568 -1.67 34.46 -13.85
CA TYR A 568 -2.05 33.15 -14.35
C TYR A 568 -0.81 32.36 -14.78
N PRO A 569 -0.87 31.02 -14.86
CA PRO A 569 0.20 30.22 -15.43
C PRO A 569 0.59 30.71 -16.83
N LEU A 570 1.88 31.00 -17.02
CA LEU A 570 2.43 31.56 -18.26
C LEU A 570 3.14 30.48 -19.07
N SER A 571 3.14 30.60 -20.40
CA SER A 571 4.06 29.82 -21.24
C SER A 571 5.50 30.30 -21.04
N SER A 572 6.48 29.52 -21.50
CA SER A 572 7.91 29.87 -21.44
C SER A 572 8.22 31.29 -21.97
N VAL A 573 7.62 31.67 -23.11
CA VAL A 573 7.79 33.00 -23.72
C VAL A 573 7.16 34.11 -22.88
N GLY A 574 5.94 33.87 -22.39
CA GLY A 574 5.26 34.81 -21.50
C GLY A 574 6.02 35.02 -20.20
N MET A 575 6.59 33.93 -19.67
CA MET A 575 7.31 33.93 -18.41
C MET A 575 8.56 34.81 -18.44
N MET A 576 9.39 34.68 -19.47
CA MET A 576 10.61 35.50 -19.58
C MET A 576 10.31 37.00 -19.68
N SER A 577 9.20 37.36 -20.32
CA SER A 577 8.77 38.75 -20.44
C SER A 577 8.28 39.29 -19.09
N TRP A 578 7.46 38.50 -18.40
CA TRP A 578 6.94 38.83 -17.08
C TRP A 578 8.05 38.93 -16.02
N LEU A 579 8.99 37.98 -15.98
CA LEU A 579 10.13 38.00 -15.05
C LEU A 579 10.96 39.28 -15.16
N LYS A 580 11.24 39.73 -16.39
CA LYS A 580 11.99 40.97 -16.62
C LYS A 580 11.21 42.18 -16.12
N GLN A 581 9.91 42.25 -16.40
CA GLN A 581 9.07 43.34 -15.94
C GLN A 581 8.96 43.36 -14.40
N TRP A 582 8.67 42.22 -13.78
CA TRP A 582 8.53 42.11 -12.32
C TRP A 582 9.79 42.58 -11.59
N ARG A 583 10.96 42.15 -12.05
CA ARG A 583 12.25 42.58 -11.50
C ARG A 583 12.51 44.07 -11.65
N LEU A 584 12.03 44.71 -12.72
CA LEU A 584 12.17 46.16 -12.89
C LEU A 584 11.26 46.95 -11.95
N GLU A 585 10.09 46.42 -11.65
CA GLU A 585 9.09 47.09 -10.79
C GLU A 585 9.41 46.94 -9.28
N HIS A 586 10.17 45.91 -8.90
CA HIS A 586 10.45 45.54 -7.51
C HIS A 586 11.95 45.52 -7.17
N GLN A 587 12.80 46.17 -7.96
CA GLN A 587 14.18 46.55 -7.62
C GLN A 587 14.19 47.91 -6.94
#